data_AF-A0A8J2L5Q6-F1
#
_entry.id   AF-A0A8J2L5Q6-F1
#
_cell.length_a   1.000
_cell.length_b   1.000
_cell.length_c   1.000
_cell.angle_alpha   90.00
_cell.angle_beta   90.00
_cell.angle_gamma   90.00
#
_symmetry.space_group_name_H-M   'P 1'
#
loop_
_entity.id
_entity.type
_entity.pdbx_description
1 polymer ?
#
loop_
_entity_poly.entity_id
_entity_poly.type
_entity_poly.pdbx_seq_one_letter_code
_entity_poly.pdbx_strand_id
1 'polypeptide(L)'
;NLGSFGPLKTREHMAVSKLVEQGGIIGKILKEAKHPMGRGKLVELAAFPTLQLLWERITDTTSHCPLVTTADMAVHGLELEIRPVVNYKHPKEAQLSNRVAKILAQAMLDTGSGDQMNPSAVLTVFQFQLFLLPHQNTFYKLVEQLADEELLQARLQGESHEVVNLVKSLGERLPPKKVLMSLIRWLISPEKDAASAVREYIQDLSCIHTYRLDLITTAEEMLESDWNLDRESACLLLSVLEVTNAIEQLAYLTQSDPTPQVRNRAKESLLSLGQDRILEQLTLSTHGFQGLAVN
;
A
#
# COMPACT_ATOMS: atom_id res chain seq x y z
N ASN A 1 -23.48 1.19 -22.14
CA ASN A 1 -23.50 1.95 -20.88
C ASN A 1 -22.09 2.31 -20.47
N LEU A 2 -21.60 3.50 -20.86
CA LEU A 2 -20.51 4.16 -20.14
C LEU A 2 -21.12 4.66 -18.83
N GLY A 3 -21.33 3.71 -17.90
CA GLY A 3 -22.14 3.87 -16.70
C GLY A 3 -21.44 4.79 -15.70
N SER A 4 -22.24 5.48 -14.89
CA SER A 4 -21.77 6.26 -13.74
C SER A 4 -20.76 5.45 -12.94
N PHE A 5 -19.48 5.85 -13.01
CA PHE A 5 -18.48 5.38 -12.06
C PHE A 5 -18.93 5.89 -10.68
N GLY A 6 -19.02 4.99 -9.71
CA GLY A 6 -19.50 5.32 -8.36
C GLY A 6 -18.64 6.40 -7.67
N PRO A 7 -18.97 6.78 -6.41
CA PRO A 7 -18.29 7.85 -5.68
C PRO A 7 -16.83 7.52 -5.28
N LEU A 8 -16.39 6.28 -5.53
CA LEU A 8 -15.05 5.77 -5.27
C LEU A 8 -14.13 6.11 -6.47
N LYS A 9 -13.08 6.92 -6.24
CA LYS A 9 -12.19 7.47 -7.28
C LYS A 9 -10.70 7.32 -6.98
N THR A 10 -10.34 6.73 -5.85
CA THR A 10 -8.97 6.67 -5.37
C THR A 10 -8.08 5.82 -6.28
N ARG A 11 -8.55 4.65 -6.73
CA ARG A 11 -7.83 3.83 -7.71
C ARG A 11 -7.69 4.51 -9.06
N GLU A 12 -8.69 5.27 -9.49
CA GLU A 12 -8.62 6.05 -10.73
C GLU A 12 -7.46 7.06 -10.64
N HIS A 13 -7.42 7.86 -9.58
CA HIS A 13 -6.34 8.82 -9.37
C HIS A 13 -4.96 8.16 -9.29
N MET A 14 -4.85 7.06 -8.54
CA MET A 14 -3.61 6.28 -8.45
C MET A 14 -3.19 5.70 -9.80
N ALA A 15 -4.13 5.15 -10.57
CA ALA A 15 -3.84 4.57 -11.88
C ALA A 15 -3.36 5.62 -12.87
N VAL A 16 -3.95 6.82 -12.88
CA VAL A 16 -3.51 7.93 -13.72
C VAL A 16 -2.07 8.34 -13.39
N SER A 17 -1.76 8.53 -12.10
CA SER A 17 -0.39 8.86 -11.66
C SER A 17 0.63 7.80 -12.09
N LYS A 18 0.30 6.51 -11.89
CA LYS A 18 1.15 5.40 -12.34
C LYS A 18 1.34 5.38 -13.86
N LEU A 19 0.29 5.62 -14.63
CA LEU A 19 0.38 5.66 -16.10
C LEU A 19 1.32 6.77 -16.59
N VAL A 20 1.32 7.93 -15.93
CA VAL A 20 2.26 9.02 -16.23
C VAL A 20 3.70 8.60 -15.97
N GLU A 21 3.96 7.97 -14.82
CA GLU A 21 5.30 7.47 -14.45
C GLU A 21 5.80 6.41 -15.44
N GLN A 22 4.97 5.40 -15.74
CA GLN A 22 5.31 4.32 -16.67
C GLN A 22 5.49 4.85 -18.10
N GLY A 23 4.68 5.83 -18.54
CA GLY A 23 4.85 6.51 -19.81
C GLY A 23 6.20 7.21 -19.93
N GLY A 24 6.67 7.83 -18.83
CA GLY A 24 8.01 8.42 -18.75
C GLY A 24 9.13 7.39 -18.91
N ILE A 25 9.00 6.22 -18.26
CA ILE A 25 9.96 5.11 -18.38
C ILE A 25 10.02 4.59 -19.81
N ILE A 26 8.86 4.31 -20.43
CA ILE A 26 8.78 3.82 -21.81
C ILE A 26 9.41 4.82 -22.78
N GLY A 27 9.15 6.13 -22.59
CA GLY A 27 9.77 7.18 -23.40
C GLY A 27 11.30 7.15 -23.35
N LYS A 28 11.89 6.93 -22.17
CA LYS A 28 13.35 6.78 -22.00
C LYS A 28 13.88 5.54 -22.70
N ILE A 29 13.22 4.38 -22.52
CA ILE A 29 13.60 3.12 -23.18
C ILE A 29 13.57 3.27 -24.71
N LEU A 30 12.51 3.88 -25.27
CA LEU A 30 12.39 4.09 -26.71
C LEU A 30 13.46 5.02 -27.27
N LYS A 31 13.91 6.01 -26.49
CA LYS A 31 15.00 6.92 -26.88
C LYS A 31 16.32 6.15 -27.00
N GLU A 32 16.65 5.32 -26.03
CA GLU A 32 17.86 4.49 -26.06
C GLU A 32 17.79 3.42 -27.16
N ALA A 33 16.62 2.82 -27.40
CA ALA A 33 16.44 1.85 -28.49
C ALA A 33 16.69 2.45 -29.88
N LYS A 34 16.40 3.74 -30.09
CA LYS A 34 16.64 4.45 -31.36
C LYS A 34 18.11 4.85 -31.55
N HIS A 35 18.82 5.10 -30.45
CA HIS A 35 20.21 5.54 -30.45
C HIS A 35 21.00 4.71 -29.46
N PRO A 36 21.30 3.43 -29.76
CA PRO A 36 22.04 2.57 -28.86
C PRO A 36 23.41 3.21 -28.60
N MET A 37 23.55 3.84 -27.42
CA MET A 37 24.81 4.37 -26.94
C MET A 37 25.82 3.21 -26.87
N GLY A 38 27.07 3.49 -27.21
CA GLY A 38 28.13 2.48 -27.24
C GLY A 38 28.15 1.66 -25.94
N ARG A 39 28.12 0.34 -26.07
CA ARG A 39 28.14 -0.61 -24.94
C ARG A 39 29.33 -0.29 -24.04
N GLY A 40 29.11 0.31 -22.86
CA GLY A 40 30.19 0.48 -21.88
C GLY A 40 30.06 1.59 -20.84
N LYS A 41 29.18 2.59 -21.00
CA LYS A 41 28.95 3.60 -19.95
C LYS A 41 27.47 3.81 -19.68
N LEU A 42 27.09 3.68 -18.41
CA LEU A 42 25.75 3.95 -17.90
C LEU A 42 25.54 5.46 -17.73
N VAL A 43 25.22 6.14 -18.82
CA VAL A 43 25.11 7.62 -18.83
C VAL A 43 23.89 8.10 -18.04
N GLU A 44 22.88 7.25 -17.90
CA GLU A 44 21.62 7.49 -17.19
C GLU A 44 21.83 7.83 -15.71
N LEU A 45 22.87 7.26 -15.10
CA LEU A 45 23.23 7.48 -13.69
C LEU A 45 24.48 8.35 -13.50
N ALA A 46 25.08 8.88 -14.58
CA ALA A 46 26.33 9.63 -14.49
C ALA A 46 26.23 10.89 -13.61
N ALA A 47 25.04 11.48 -13.48
CA ALA A 47 24.78 12.61 -12.59
C ALA A 47 24.58 12.21 -11.11
N PHE A 48 24.51 10.91 -10.82
CA PHE A 48 24.16 10.35 -9.50
C PHE A 48 25.15 9.26 -9.08
N PRO A 49 26.39 9.61 -8.69
CA PRO A 49 27.45 8.62 -8.42
C PRO A 49 27.07 7.55 -7.39
N THR A 50 26.32 7.92 -6.34
CA THR A 50 25.84 6.97 -5.32
C THR A 50 24.89 5.94 -5.92
N LEU A 51 23.95 6.38 -6.75
CA LEU A 51 23.00 5.49 -7.43
C LEU A 51 23.70 4.64 -8.48
N GLN A 52 24.69 5.20 -9.19
CA GLN A 52 25.50 4.46 -10.14
C GLN A 52 26.25 3.30 -9.45
N LEU A 53 26.95 3.58 -8.35
CA LEU A 53 27.65 2.55 -7.59
C LEU A 53 26.69 1.49 -7.05
N LEU A 54 25.51 1.89 -6.57
CA LEU A 54 24.49 0.95 -6.11
C LEU A 54 23.98 0.07 -7.27
N TRP A 55 23.68 0.67 -8.43
CA TRP A 55 23.26 -0.07 -9.62
C TRP A 55 24.32 -1.12 -10.03
N GLU A 56 25.58 -0.70 -10.14
CA GLU A 56 26.71 -1.58 -10.47
C GLU A 56 26.84 -2.77 -9.49
N ARG A 57 26.47 -2.60 -8.21
CA ARG A 57 26.48 -3.68 -7.20
C ARG A 57 25.30 -4.64 -7.31
N ILE A 58 24.17 -4.21 -7.87
CA ILE A 58 22.95 -5.03 -8.00
C ILE A 58 22.73 -5.58 -9.41
N THR A 59 23.57 -5.17 -10.36
CA THR A 59 23.62 -5.71 -11.72
C THR A 59 24.81 -6.63 -11.90
N ASP A 60 24.64 -7.64 -12.75
CA ASP A 60 25.77 -8.41 -13.24
C ASP A 60 26.59 -7.57 -14.23
N THR A 61 27.77 -7.12 -13.79
CA THR A 61 28.71 -6.34 -14.61
C THR A 61 29.28 -7.13 -15.79
N THR A 62 29.06 -8.45 -15.85
CA THR A 62 29.45 -9.29 -17.00
C THR A 62 28.40 -9.34 -18.10
N SER A 63 27.19 -8.84 -17.84
CA SER A 63 26.11 -8.80 -18.82
C SER A 63 26.35 -7.77 -19.92
N HIS A 64 26.01 -8.12 -21.17
CA HIS A 64 26.17 -7.26 -22.35
C HIS A 64 25.24 -6.03 -22.38
N CYS A 65 24.34 -5.87 -21.39
CA CYS A 65 23.38 -4.78 -21.30
C CYS A 65 23.37 -4.16 -19.89
N PRO A 66 24.06 -3.04 -19.64
CA PRO A 66 24.13 -2.41 -18.31
C PRO A 66 22.82 -1.72 -17.90
N LEU A 67 21.82 -1.68 -18.79
CA LEU A 67 20.56 -0.97 -18.57
C LEU A 67 19.50 -1.79 -17.85
N VAL A 68 19.72 -3.10 -17.69
CA VAL A 68 18.74 -4.03 -17.13
C VAL A 68 19.39 -5.04 -16.21
N THR A 69 18.63 -5.54 -15.25
CA THR A 69 18.95 -6.71 -14.43
C THR A 69 17.67 -7.50 -14.18
N THR A 70 17.80 -8.77 -13.78
CA THR A 70 16.65 -9.56 -13.34
C THR A 70 16.34 -9.28 -11.87
N ALA A 71 15.09 -9.52 -11.48
CA ALA A 71 14.61 -9.22 -10.15
C ALA A 71 15.32 -10.04 -9.06
N ASP A 72 15.65 -11.31 -9.33
CA ASP A 72 16.47 -12.14 -8.44
C ASP A 72 17.89 -11.59 -8.21
N MET A 73 18.55 -11.14 -9.27
CA MET A 73 19.87 -10.53 -9.20
C MET A 73 19.82 -9.20 -8.45
N ALA A 74 18.81 -8.38 -8.71
CA ALA A 74 18.58 -7.13 -7.99
C ALA A 74 18.38 -7.39 -6.49
N VAL A 75 17.53 -8.35 -6.12
CA VAL A 75 17.31 -8.73 -4.70
C VAL A 75 18.59 -9.24 -4.07
N HIS A 76 19.34 -10.10 -4.76
CA HIS A 76 20.60 -10.63 -4.24
C HIS A 76 21.62 -9.52 -3.96
N GLY A 77 21.84 -8.63 -4.93
CA GLY A 77 22.78 -7.52 -4.77
C GLY A 77 22.33 -6.52 -3.69
N LEU A 78 21.03 -6.18 -3.66
CA LEU A 78 20.46 -5.32 -2.62
C LEU A 78 20.63 -5.94 -1.24
N GLU A 79 20.39 -7.25 -1.09
CA GLU A 79 20.58 -7.94 0.18
C GLU A 79 22.03 -7.84 0.66
N LEU A 80 23.01 -8.09 -0.21
CA LEU A 80 24.43 -7.94 0.13
C LEU A 80 24.78 -6.52 0.56
N GLU A 81 24.22 -5.51 -0.12
CA GLU A 81 24.45 -4.10 0.18
C GLU A 81 23.88 -3.69 1.54
N ILE A 82 22.66 -4.12 1.87
CA ILE A 82 21.93 -3.64 3.04
C ILE A 82 22.14 -4.49 4.29
N ARG A 83 22.59 -5.74 4.13
CA ARG A 83 22.80 -6.69 5.23
C ARG A 83 23.63 -6.14 6.38
N PRO A 84 24.76 -5.42 6.18
CA PRO A 84 25.54 -4.87 7.29
C PRO A 84 24.73 -3.92 8.17
N VAL A 85 23.95 -3.01 7.57
CA VAL A 85 23.13 -2.02 8.29
C VAL A 85 21.97 -2.69 9.01
N VAL A 86 21.26 -3.59 8.32
CA VAL A 86 20.13 -4.33 8.91
C VAL A 86 20.59 -5.21 10.07
N ASN A 87 21.68 -5.97 9.90
CA ASN A 87 22.19 -6.87 10.95
C ASN A 87 22.78 -6.11 12.14
N TYR A 88 23.34 -4.91 11.93
CA TYR A 88 23.82 -4.08 13.03
C TYR A 88 22.68 -3.65 13.96
N LYS A 89 21.56 -3.20 13.37
CA LYS A 89 20.40 -2.73 14.13
C LYS A 89 19.54 -3.88 14.67
N HIS A 90 19.41 -4.96 13.89
CA HIS A 90 18.52 -6.09 14.17
C HIS A 90 19.26 -7.45 14.09
N PRO A 91 20.26 -7.72 14.96
CA PRO A 91 21.15 -8.87 14.83
C PRO A 91 20.50 -10.24 15.00
N LYS A 92 19.27 -10.29 15.57
CA LYS A 92 18.53 -11.54 15.81
C LYS A 92 17.56 -11.90 14.69
N GLU A 93 17.34 -10.99 13.74
CA GLU A 93 16.32 -11.12 12.71
C GLU A 93 16.89 -11.74 11.44
N ALA A 94 17.02 -13.08 11.47
CA ALA A 94 17.44 -13.83 10.30
C ALA A 94 16.49 -13.55 9.11
N GLN A 95 17.06 -13.37 7.93
CA GLN A 95 16.33 -13.07 6.68
C GLN A 95 15.71 -11.66 6.57
N LEU A 96 15.81 -10.78 7.56
CA LEU A 96 15.22 -9.43 7.47
C LEU A 96 15.80 -8.62 6.31
N SER A 97 17.12 -8.70 6.08
CA SER A 97 17.76 -8.07 4.93
C SER A 97 17.24 -8.61 3.59
N ASN A 98 17.02 -9.93 3.47
CA ASN A 98 16.42 -10.52 2.27
C ASN A 98 14.98 -10.01 2.04
N ARG A 99 14.17 -9.92 3.10
CA ARG A 99 12.80 -9.38 3.01
C ARG A 99 12.79 -7.90 2.58
N VAL A 100 13.64 -7.06 3.18
CA VAL A 100 13.76 -5.65 2.80
C VAL A 100 14.25 -5.50 1.36
N ALA A 101 15.20 -6.32 0.91
CA ALA A 101 15.66 -6.32 -0.48
C ALA A 101 14.53 -6.68 -1.46
N LYS A 102 13.70 -7.66 -1.12
CA LYS A 102 12.49 -8.01 -1.91
C LYS A 102 11.49 -6.85 -1.96
N ILE A 103 11.22 -6.20 -0.84
CA ILE A 103 10.32 -5.04 -0.78
C ILE A 103 10.82 -3.92 -1.70
N LEU A 104 12.12 -3.62 -1.65
CA LEU A 104 12.75 -2.62 -2.52
C LEU A 104 12.63 -2.99 -4.00
N ALA A 105 12.95 -4.22 -4.38
CA ALA A 105 12.85 -4.68 -5.76
C ALA A 105 11.40 -4.65 -6.28
N GLN A 106 10.45 -5.10 -5.47
CA GLN A 106 9.02 -5.05 -5.80
C GLN A 106 8.52 -3.62 -6.01
N ALA A 107 8.94 -2.69 -5.14
CA ALA A 107 8.59 -1.28 -5.26
C ALA A 107 9.15 -0.66 -6.54
N MET A 108 10.40 -0.98 -6.92
CA MET A 108 10.98 -0.50 -8.18
C MET A 108 10.28 -1.08 -9.42
N LEU A 109 9.84 -2.34 -9.34
CA LEU A 109 9.12 -3.02 -10.42
C LEU A 109 7.65 -2.62 -10.50
N ASP A 110 7.14 -1.85 -9.53
CA ASP A 110 5.71 -1.59 -9.32
C ASP A 110 4.87 -2.88 -9.29
N THR A 111 5.46 -3.96 -8.80
CA THR A 111 4.75 -5.20 -8.50
C THR A 111 4.28 -5.11 -7.05
N GLY A 112 2.97 -5.18 -6.81
CA GLY A 112 2.40 -5.03 -5.47
C GLY A 112 2.99 -6.01 -4.43
N SER A 113 2.61 -5.82 -3.17
CA SER A 113 3.16 -6.51 -1.98
C SER A 113 2.90 -8.02 -1.88
N GLY A 114 2.58 -8.71 -2.98
CA GLY A 114 2.32 -10.14 -2.99
C GLY A 114 3.59 -10.96 -2.77
N ASP A 115 3.46 -12.16 -2.20
CA ASP A 115 4.58 -13.04 -1.84
C ASP A 115 5.38 -13.57 -3.05
N GLN A 116 4.83 -13.47 -4.26
CA GLN A 116 5.44 -14.03 -5.46
C GLN A 116 5.90 -12.93 -6.41
N MET A 117 7.15 -12.50 -6.24
CA MET A 117 7.87 -11.75 -7.27
C MET A 117 8.33 -12.74 -8.35
N ASN A 118 8.06 -12.45 -9.63
CA ASN A 118 8.65 -13.21 -10.72
C ASN A 118 10.16 -12.99 -10.72
N PRO A 119 11.00 -14.02 -10.45
CA PRO A 119 12.45 -13.88 -10.37
C PRO A 119 13.07 -13.34 -11.67
N SER A 120 12.47 -13.68 -12.81
CA SER A 120 12.90 -13.27 -14.13
C SER A 120 12.29 -11.94 -14.59
N ALA A 121 11.53 -11.24 -13.75
CA ALA A 121 11.06 -9.89 -14.08
C ALA A 121 12.26 -8.98 -14.35
N VAL A 122 12.15 -8.17 -15.40
CA VAL A 122 13.22 -7.26 -15.82
C VAL A 122 13.08 -5.95 -15.09
N LEU A 123 14.09 -5.61 -14.28
CA LEU A 123 14.26 -4.28 -13.69
C LEU A 123 15.16 -3.45 -14.60
N THR A 124 14.67 -2.29 -15.02
CA THR A 124 15.45 -1.33 -15.82
C THR A 124 16.13 -0.29 -14.92
N VAL A 125 17.25 0.27 -15.38
CA VAL A 125 17.92 1.40 -14.70
C VAL A 125 16.99 2.60 -14.53
N PHE A 126 16.01 2.78 -15.42
CA PHE A 126 15.05 3.87 -15.37
C PHE A 126 14.05 3.72 -14.22
N GLN A 127 13.56 2.50 -13.98
CA GLN A 127 12.70 2.18 -12.84
C GLN A 127 13.46 2.36 -11.53
N PHE A 128 14.67 1.79 -11.45
CA PHE A 128 15.57 1.95 -10.32
C PHE A 128 15.85 3.43 -10.01
N GLN A 129 16.21 4.21 -11.02
CA GLN A 129 16.49 5.64 -10.88
C GLN A 129 15.25 6.40 -10.42
N LEU A 130 14.09 6.17 -11.06
CA LEU A 130 12.86 6.85 -10.71
C LEU A 130 12.51 6.65 -9.23
N PHE A 131 12.61 5.40 -8.76
CA PHE A 131 12.29 5.04 -7.39
C PHE A 131 13.31 5.58 -6.37
N LEU A 132 14.61 5.47 -6.65
CA LEU A 132 15.65 5.85 -5.67
C LEU A 132 16.12 7.29 -5.75
N LEU A 133 15.76 8.05 -6.78
CA LEU A 133 16.17 9.45 -6.90
C LEU A 133 15.78 10.32 -5.68
N PRO A 134 14.57 10.21 -5.11
CA PRO A 134 14.22 10.89 -3.86
C PRO A 134 15.05 10.44 -2.65
N HIS A 135 15.63 9.25 -2.72
CA HIS A 135 16.37 8.59 -1.63
C HIS A 135 17.88 8.53 -1.86
N GLN A 136 18.42 9.21 -2.87
CA GLN A 136 19.84 9.11 -3.25
C GLN A 136 20.82 9.43 -2.11
N ASN A 137 20.43 10.30 -1.17
CA ASN A 137 21.23 10.69 -0.01
C ASN A 137 20.74 10.05 1.30
N THR A 138 19.66 9.26 1.25
CA THR A 138 18.96 8.71 2.42
C THR A 138 18.65 7.22 2.26
N PHE A 139 19.32 6.52 1.33
CA PHE A 139 19.07 5.12 1.01
C PHE A 139 19.10 4.21 2.24
N TYR A 140 20.13 4.29 3.08
CA TYR A 140 20.19 3.45 4.29
C TYR A 140 19.13 3.83 5.33
N LYS A 141 18.68 5.09 5.37
CA LYS A 141 17.55 5.49 6.21
C LYS A 141 16.25 4.84 5.71
N LEU A 142 16.02 4.80 4.39
CA LEU A 142 14.91 4.07 3.79
C LEU A 142 14.97 2.58 4.16
N VAL A 143 16.15 1.96 4.05
CA VAL A 143 16.37 0.55 4.44
C VAL A 143 16.00 0.31 5.91
N GLU A 144 16.47 1.16 6.83
CA GLU A 144 16.15 1.04 8.25
C GLU A 144 14.66 1.21 8.52
N GLN A 145 13.99 2.14 7.83
CA GLN A 145 12.55 2.35 7.95
C GLN A 145 11.75 1.15 7.47
N LEU A 146 12.13 0.56 6.33
CA LEU A 146 11.50 -0.66 5.80
C LEU A 146 11.75 -1.86 6.71
N ALA A 147 12.94 -1.98 7.29
CA ALA A 147 13.26 -3.02 8.25
C ALA A 147 12.39 -2.91 9.52
N ASP A 148 12.26 -1.71 10.07
CA ASP A 148 11.42 -1.46 11.23
C ASP A 148 9.94 -1.73 10.90
N GLU A 149 9.46 -1.26 9.75
CA GLU A 149 8.10 -1.50 9.26
C GLU A 149 7.78 -3.01 9.16
N GLU A 150 8.68 -3.80 8.59
CA GLU A 150 8.51 -5.25 8.43
C GLU A 150 8.44 -5.98 9.79
N LEU A 151 9.17 -5.51 10.80
CA LEU A 151 9.09 -6.07 12.15
C LEU A 151 7.78 -5.71 12.86
N LEU A 152 7.27 -4.48 12.66
CA LEU A 152 5.95 -4.10 13.16
C LEU A 152 4.86 -4.95 12.47
N GLN A 153 5.00 -5.18 11.17
CA GLN A 153 4.10 -6.03 10.40
C GLN A 153 4.08 -7.47 10.92
N ALA A 154 5.23 -8.03 11.29
CA ALA A 154 5.33 -9.37 11.86
C ALA A 154 4.58 -9.49 13.19
N ARG A 155 4.70 -8.50 14.08
CA ARG A 155 3.96 -8.45 15.36
C ARG A 155 2.44 -8.39 15.17
N LEU A 156 1.97 -7.80 14.07
CA LEU A 156 0.55 -7.75 13.73
C LEU A 156 0.00 -9.08 13.20
N GLN A 157 0.85 -10.04 12.86
CA GLN A 157 0.48 -11.42 12.54
C GLN A 157 0.51 -12.34 13.76
N GLY A 158 0.97 -11.82 14.92
CA GLY A 158 1.04 -12.55 16.18
C GLY A 158 -0.31 -12.60 16.92
N GLU A 159 -0.23 -12.91 18.21
CA GLU A 159 -1.42 -13.01 19.07
C GLU A 159 -1.96 -11.63 19.51
N SER A 160 -3.21 -11.62 20.00
CA SER A 160 -3.90 -10.42 20.52
C SER A 160 -3.04 -9.58 21.47
N HIS A 161 -2.31 -10.23 22.39
CA HIS A 161 -1.46 -9.54 23.36
C HIS A 161 -0.24 -8.83 22.71
N GLU A 162 0.28 -9.34 21.60
CA GLU A 162 1.38 -8.71 20.86
C GLU A 162 0.94 -7.41 20.19
N VAL A 163 -0.29 -7.41 19.65
CA VAL A 163 -0.94 -6.25 19.03
C VAL A 163 -1.22 -5.17 20.06
N VAL A 164 -1.77 -5.54 21.22
CA VAL A 164 -1.98 -4.61 22.34
C VAL A 164 -0.64 -3.98 22.78
N ASN A 165 0.40 -4.79 22.92
CA ASN A 165 1.74 -4.29 23.27
C ASN A 165 2.36 -3.42 22.17
N LEU A 166 2.05 -3.70 20.91
CA LEU A 166 2.51 -2.91 19.76
C LEU A 166 1.89 -1.52 19.81
N VAL A 167 0.57 -1.44 19.91
CA VAL A 167 -0.16 -0.18 19.99
C VAL A 167 0.34 0.68 21.15
N LYS A 168 0.52 0.09 22.35
CA LYS A 168 1.13 0.78 23.50
C LYS A 168 2.52 1.32 23.20
N SER A 169 3.35 0.56 22.48
CA SER A 169 4.70 0.99 22.11
C SER A 169 4.72 2.10 21.05
N LEU A 170 3.69 2.22 20.23
CA LEU A 170 3.56 3.30 19.23
C LEU A 170 3.25 4.64 19.91
N GLY A 171 2.45 4.65 20.98
CA GLY A 171 2.05 5.88 21.68
C GLY A 171 1.19 6.76 20.78
N GLU A 172 1.50 8.05 20.64
CA GLU A 172 0.77 8.97 19.75
C GLU A 172 1.42 9.12 18.35
N ARG A 173 2.19 8.11 17.91
CA ARG A 173 2.89 8.15 16.61
C ARG A 173 2.08 7.41 15.57
N LEU A 174 1.84 8.04 14.42
CA LEU A 174 1.27 7.38 13.25
C LEU A 174 2.30 6.37 12.69
N PRO A 175 1.93 5.10 12.47
CA PRO A 175 2.85 4.11 11.93
C PRO A 175 2.90 4.21 10.40
N PRO A 176 3.88 3.57 9.74
CA PRO A 176 3.88 3.46 8.28
C PRO A 176 2.56 2.88 7.77
N LYS A 177 2.17 3.29 6.57
CA LYS A 177 0.84 3.02 6.00
C LYS A 177 0.46 1.54 5.97
N LYS A 178 1.38 0.63 5.61
CA LYS A 178 1.12 -0.82 5.58
C LYS A 178 0.77 -1.38 6.97
N VAL A 179 1.49 -0.90 7.99
CA VAL A 179 1.26 -1.23 9.40
C VAL A 179 -0.06 -0.62 9.86
N LEU A 180 -0.37 0.61 9.46
CA LEU A 180 -1.64 1.27 9.75
C LEU A 180 -2.83 0.51 9.16
N MET A 181 -2.80 0.16 7.86
CA MET A 181 -3.84 -0.67 7.23
C MET A 181 -4.03 -1.99 7.98
N SER A 182 -2.94 -2.61 8.42
CA SER A 182 -2.98 -3.85 9.19
C SER A 182 -3.60 -3.67 10.58
N LEU A 183 -3.32 -2.56 11.27
CA LEU A 183 -4.01 -2.17 12.50
C LEU A 183 -5.50 -1.92 12.25
N ILE A 184 -5.87 -1.23 11.17
CA ILE A 184 -7.27 -0.97 10.83
C ILE A 184 -8.06 -2.28 10.67
N ARG A 185 -7.47 -3.33 10.08
CA ARG A 185 -8.08 -4.67 10.02
C ARG A 185 -8.39 -5.26 11.39
N TRP A 186 -7.59 -4.96 12.41
CA TRP A 186 -7.83 -5.43 13.78
C TRP A 186 -9.09 -4.82 14.41
N LEU A 187 -9.65 -3.72 13.88
CA LEU A 187 -10.92 -3.14 14.37
C LEU A 187 -12.10 -4.10 14.26
N ILE A 188 -12.07 -5.02 13.30
CA ILE A 188 -13.11 -6.04 13.06
C ILE A 188 -12.68 -7.43 13.55
N SER A 189 -11.56 -7.54 14.28
CA SER A 189 -11.09 -8.80 14.83
C SER A 189 -12.07 -9.36 15.88
N PRO A 190 -12.26 -10.69 15.96
CA PRO A 190 -13.01 -11.29 17.06
C PRO A 190 -12.32 -11.13 18.43
N GLU A 191 -11.01 -10.87 18.43
CA GLU A 191 -10.22 -10.64 19.64
C GLU A 191 -10.49 -9.25 20.23
N LYS A 192 -11.46 -9.20 21.16
CA LYS A 192 -12.00 -7.94 21.69
C LYS A 192 -10.95 -7.04 22.35
N ASP A 193 -9.97 -7.62 23.03
CA ASP A 193 -8.92 -6.85 23.72
C ASP A 193 -8.05 -6.08 22.72
N ALA A 194 -7.55 -6.76 21.68
CA ALA A 194 -6.78 -6.13 20.61
C ALA A 194 -7.63 -5.13 19.82
N ALA A 195 -8.87 -5.51 19.44
CA ALA A 195 -9.77 -4.63 18.71
C ALA A 195 -10.07 -3.33 19.48
N SER A 196 -10.27 -3.42 20.80
CA SER A 196 -10.51 -2.27 21.67
C SER A 196 -9.27 -1.38 21.80
N ALA A 197 -8.09 -1.97 22.03
CA ALA A 197 -6.84 -1.21 22.13
C ALA A 197 -6.49 -0.47 20.83
N VAL A 198 -6.71 -1.12 19.68
CA VAL A 198 -6.52 -0.50 18.35
C VAL A 198 -7.51 0.65 18.14
N ARG A 199 -8.78 0.47 18.54
CA ARG A 199 -9.79 1.53 18.44
C ARG A 199 -9.41 2.75 19.26
N GLU A 200 -9.04 2.56 20.52
CA GLU A 200 -8.60 3.64 21.41
C GLU A 200 -7.43 4.41 20.81
N TYR A 201 -6.40 3.70 20.36
CA TYR A 201 -5.24 4.31 19.69
C TYR A 201 -5.60 5.10 18.42
N ILE A 202 -6.50 4.58 17.57
CA ILE A 202 -6.96 5.31 16.39
C ILE A 202 -7.73 6.58 16.79
N GLN A 203 -8.55 6.51 17.84
CA GLN A 203 -9.28 7.67 18.34
C GLN A 203 -8.32 8.73 18.89
N ASP A 204 -7.30 8.32 19.64
CA ASP A 204 -6.24 9.22 20.13
C ASP A 204 -5.48 9.88 18.99
N LEU A 205 -5.05 9.10 17.98
CA LEU A 205 -4.42 9.65 16.78
C LEU A 205 -5.33 10.65 16.04
N SER A 206 -6.63 10.39 16.01
CA SER A 206 -7.59 11.24 15.30
C SER A 206 -7.80 12.62 15.94
N CYS A 207 -7.37 12.81 17.19
CA CYS A 207 -7.32 14.13 17.84
C CYS A 207 -6.28 15.04 17.17
N ILE A 208 -5.29 14.49 16.49
CA ILE A 208 -4.28 15.23 15.72
C ILE A 208 -4.76 15.38 14.28
N HIS A 209 -5.01 16.62 13.85
CA HIS A 209 -5.65 16.91 12.56
C HIS A 209 -4.96 16.25 11.36
N THR A 210 -3.63 16.29 11.28
CA THR A 210 -2.88 15.69 10.17
C THR A 210 -3.06 14.16 10.14
N TYR A 211 -2.97 13.50 11.29
CA TYR A 211 -3.17 12.05 11.37
C TYR A 211 -4.60 11.64 11.10
N ARG A 212 -5.58 12.47 11.49
CA ARG A 212 -6.98 12.27 11.11
C ARG A 212 -7.15 12.28 9.59
N LEU A 213 -6.53 13.23 8.88
CA LEU A 213 -6.57 13.25 7.41
C LEU A 213 -5.88 12.02 6.80
N ASP A 214 -4.74 11.60 7.35
CA ASP A 214 -4.04 10.39 6.89
C ASP A 214 -4.87 9.11 7.11
N LEU A 215 -5.56 9.00 8.25
CA LEU A 215 -6.47 7.91 8.57
C LEU A 215 -7.66 7.86 7.60
N ILE A 216 -8.26 9.01 7.29
CA ILE A 216 -9.37 9.12 6.33
C ILE A 216 -8.90 8.73 4.93
N THR A 217 -7.78 9.28 4.47
CA THR A 217 -7.19 8.96 3.16
C THR A 217 -6.89 7.46 3.05
N THR A 218 -6.33 6.86 4.11
CA THR A 218 -6.06 5.43 4.16
C THR A 218 -7.35 4.61 4.11
N ALA A 219 -8.40 5.04 4.80
CA ALA A 219 -9.71 4.39 4.74
C ALA A 219 -10.31 4.43 3.33
N GLU A 220 -10.29 5.59 2.68
CA GLU A 220 -10.80 5.78 1.31
C GLU A 220 -10.09 4.89 0.29
N GLU A 221 -8.78 4.72 0.42
CA GLU A 221 -8.03 3.74 -0.38
C GLU A 221 -8.45 2.30 -0.10
N MET A 222 -8.61 1.95 1.18
CA MET A 222 -9.01 0.61 1.60
C MET A 222 -10.43 0.23 1.14
N LEU A 223 -11.34 1.19 0.99
CA LEU A 223 -12.68 0.96 0.42
C LEU A 223 -12.65 0.41 -1.01
N GLU A 224 -11.56 0.64 -1.74
CA GLU A 224 -11.38 0.18 -3.12
C GLU A 224 -10.45 -1.04 -3.24
N SER A 225 -9.95 -1.56 -2.12
CA SER A 225 -9.08 -2.75 -2.10
C SER A 225 -9.79 -3.97 -2.70
N ASP A 226 -9.03 -4.86 -3.33
CA ASP A 226 -9.55 -6.15 -3.82
C ASP A 226 -9.93 -7.07 -2.65
N TRP A 227 -9.33 -6.88 -1.47
CA TRP A 227 -9.59 -7.67 -0.27
C TRP A 227 -10.83 -7.17 0.48
N ASN A 228 -11.81 -8.06 0.70
CA ASN A 228 -13.02 -7.72 1.44
C ASN A 228 -12.74 -7.27 2.87
N LEU A 229 -11.71 -7.82 3.52
CA LEU A 229 -11.30 -7.45 4.88
C LEU A 229 -10.89 -5.97 4.97
N ASP A 230 -10.21 -5.46 3.94
CA ASP A 230 -9.83 -4.04 3.87
C ASP A 230 -11.06 -3.15 3.75
N ARG A 231 -11.96 -3.49 2.82
CA ARG A 231 -13.18 -2.71 2.60
C ARG A 231 -14.08 -2.70 3.82
N GLU A 232 -14.24 -3.85 4.48
CA GLU A 232 -15.03 -3.97 5.72
C GLU A 232 -14.43 -3.12 6.85
N SER A 233 -13.14 -3.28 7.12
CA SER A 233 -12.47 -2.54 8.20
C SER A 233 -12.43 -1.03 7.95
N ALA A 234 -12.30 -0.60 6.69
CA ALA A 234 -12.40 0.80 6.32
C ALA A 234 -13.79 1.40 6.55
N CYS A 235 -14.87 0.65 6.25
CA CYS A 235 -16.23 1.09 6.59
C CYS A 235 -16.36 1.35 8.10
N LEU A 236 -15.83 0.45 8.93
CA LEU A 236 -15.85 0.64 10.39
C LEU A 236 -15.01 1.86 10.80
N LEU A 237 -13.80 2.00 10.27
CA LEU A 237 -12.94 3.13 10.59
C LEU A 237 -13.61 4.48 10.31
N LEU A 238 -14.27 4.64 9.17
CA LEU A 238 -14.96 5.89 8.81
C LEU A 238 -16.09 6.24 9.80
N SER A 239 -16.79 5.25 10.34
CA SER A 239 -17.72 5.47 11.45
C SER A 239 -17.04 5.81 12.78
N VAL A 240 -15.94 5.14 13.13
CA VAL A 240 -15.15 5.46 14.34
C VAL A 240 -14.68 6.90 14.32
N LEU A 241 -14.31 7.38 13.14
CA LEU A 241 -13.84 8.73 12.90
C LEU A 241 -14.99 9.73 12.67
N GLU A 242 -16.25 9.31 12.61
CA GLU A 242 -17.39 10.20 12.35
C GLU A 242 -17.27 11.00 11.02
N VAL A 243 -16.84 10.35 9.94
CA VAL A 243 -16.58 11.02 8.65
C VAL A 243 -17.88 11.17 7.86
N THR A 244 -18.54 12.31 7.99
CA THR A 244 -19.80 12.60 7.28
C THR A 244 -19.63 12.71 5.76
N ASN A 245 -18.44 13.09 5.28
CA ASN A 245 -18.16 13.14 3.83
C ASN A 245 -18.07 11.76 3.17
N ALA A 246 -18.04 10.67 3.96
CA ALA A 246 -17.98 9.30 3.44
C ALA A 246 -19.36 8.65 3.23
N ILE A 247 -20.46 9.38 3.51
CA ILE A 247 -21.83 8.85 3.47
C ILE A 247 -22.18 8.29 2.09
N GLU A 248 -21.80 8.98 1.00
CA GLU A 248 -22.10 8.56 -0.37
C GLU A 248 -21.37 7.25 -0.72
N GLN A 249 -20.11 7.13 -0.34
CA GLN A 249 -19.29 5.95 -0.54
C GLN A 249 -19.85 4.74 0.24
N LEU A 250 -20.24 4.94 1.51
CA LEU A 250 -20.86 3.89 2.33
C LEU A 250 -22.23 3.46 1.80
N ALA A 251 -23.04 4.41 1.31
CA ALA A 251 -24.33 4.13 0.69
C ALA A 251 -24.17 3.33 -0.61
N TYR A 252 -23.18 3.68 -1.44
CA TYR A 252 -22.81 2.93 -2.63
C TYR A 252 -22.42 1.48 -2.28
N LEU A 253 -21.47 1.29 -1.36
CA LEU A 253 -21.02 -0.04 -0.93
C LEU A 253 -22.16 -0.90 -0.36
N THR A 254 -23.10 -0.30 0.36
CA THR A 254 -24.30 -0.98 0.87
C THR A 254 -25.11 -1.67 -0.24
N GLN A 255 -25.12 -1.13 -1.45
CA GLN A 255 -25.88 -1.66 -2.58
C GLN A 255 -25.02 -2.50 -3.54
N SER A 256 -23.77 -2.10 -3.77
CA SER A 256 -22.99 -2.59 -4.91
C SER A 256 -21.81 -3.49 -4.54
N ASP A 257 -21.36 -3.53 -3.28
CA ASP A 257 -20.21 -4.38 -2.93
C ASP A 257 -20.58 -5.86 -3.14
N PRO A 258 -19.72 -6.67 -3.80
CA PRO A 258 -20.02 -8.08 -4.05
C PRO A 258 -20.14 -8.90 -2.76
N THR A 259 -19.47 -8.49 -1.68
CA THR A 259 -19.36 -9.26 -0.44
C THR A 259 -20.43 -8.85 0.59
N PRO A 260 -21.31 -9.77 1.04
CA PRO A 260 -22.37 -9.46 2.01
C PRO A 260 -21.86 -8.84 3.32
N GLN A 261 -20.71 -9.29 3.82
CA GLN A 261 -20.10 -8.80 5.04
C GLN A 261 -19.74 -7.31 4.94
N VAL A 262 -19.17 -6.90 3.80
CA VAL A 262 -18.86 -5.48 3.53
C VAL A 262 -20.14 -4.67 3.44
N ARG A 263 -21.18 -5.16 2.74
CA ARG A 263 -22.47 -4.47 2.66
C ARG A 263 -23.10 -4.28 4.04
N ASN A 264 -23.08 -5.31 4.88
CA ASN A 264 -23.61 -5.24 6.24
C ASN A 264 -22.82 -4.24 7.10
N ARG A 265 -21.49 -4.25 7.00
CA ARG A 265 -20.68 -3.28 7.71
C ARG A 265 -20.94 -1.85 7.26
N ALA A 266 -21.06 -1.60 5.97
CA ALA A 266 -21.39 -0.28 5.44
C ALA A 266 -22.73 0.23 5.99
N LYS A 267 -23.74 -0.66 6.12
CA LYS A 267 -25.02 -0.33 6.78
C LYS A 267 -24.85 0.02 8.24
N GLU A 268 -24.12 -0.80 9.01
CA GLU A 268 -23.82 -0.54 10.42
C GLU A 268 -23.11 0.82 10.60
N SER A 269 -22.15 1.13 9.74
CA SER A 269 -21.45 2.41 9.72
C SER A 269 -22.41 3.57 9.43
N LEU A 270 -23.30 3.45 8.45
CA LEU A 270 -24.32 4.48 8.18
C LEU A 270 -25.26 4.69 9.37
N LEU A 271 -25.72 3.62 10.03
CA LEU A 271 -26.53 3.71 11.24
C LEU A 271 -25.80 4.45 12.36
N SER A 272 -24.52 4.13 12.58
CA SER A 272 -23.71 4.80 13.60
C SER A 272 -23.48 6.30 13.31
N LEU A 273 -23.54 6.70 12.05
CA LEU A 273 -23.50 8.09 11.59
C LEU A 273 -24.90 8.76 11.56
N GLY A 274 -25.94 8.10 12.05
CA GLY A 274 -27.31 8.60 12.11
C GLY A 274 -28.01 8.72 10.75
N GLN A 275 -27.63 7.89 9.78
CA GLN A 275 -28.14 7.94 8.40
C GLN A 275 -29.27 6.94 8.11
N ASP A 276 -30.20 6.74 9.06
CA ASP A 276 -31.32 5.80 8.93
C ASP A 276 -32.19 6.07 7.69
N ARG A 277 -32.46 7.35 7.40
CA ARG A 277 -33.25 7.75 6.22
C ARG A 277 -32.62 7.34 4.90
N ILE A 278 -31.29 7.38 4.81
CA ILE A 278 -30.59 6.92 3.61
C ILE A 278 -30.82 5.42 3.45
N LEU A 279 -30.67 4.64 4.53
CA LEU A 279 -30.91 3.20 4.48
C LEU A 279 -32.35 2.85 4.07
N GLU A 280 -33.36 3.59 4.54
CA GLU A 280 -34.75 3.45 4.10
C GLU A 280 -34.92 3.72 2.59
N GLN A 281 -34.23 4.73 2.04
CA GLN A 281 -34.26 5.00 0.60
C GLN A 281 -33.56 3.91 -0.22
N LEU A 282 -32.46 3.35 0.30
CA LEU A 282 -31.74 2.26 -0.37
C LEU A 282 -32.57 0.97 -0.41
N THR A 283 -33.40 0.69 0.60
CA THR A 283 -34.32 -0.48 0.58
C THR A 283 -35.50 -0.28 -0.38
N LEU A 284 -36.05 0.93 -0.46
CA LEU A 284 -37.13 1.23 -1.41
C LEU A 284 -36.66 1.14 -2.88
N SER A 285 -35.45 1.62 -3.18
CA SER A 285 -34.89 1.56 -4.54
C SER A 285 -34.54 0.14 -5.00
N THR A 286 -34.19 -0.77 -4.08
CA THR A 286 -33.95 -2.18 -4.39
C THR A 286 -35.23 -2.99 -4.59
N HIS A 287 -36.39 -2.48 -4.17
CA HIS A 287 -37.72 -3.08 -4.36
C HIS A 287 -38.54 -2.44 -5.50
N GLY A 288 -37.93 -1.59 -6.35
CA GLY A 288 -38.62 -0.90 -7.45
C GLY A 288 -38.96 -1.78 -8.66
N PHE A 289 -40.26 -1.95 -8.92
CA PHE A 289 -40.93 -2.59 -10.08
C PHE A 289 -40.95 -4.13 -10.13
N GLN A 290 -41.67 -4.77 -9.20
CA GLN A 290 -42.49 -5.92 -9.58
C GLN A 290 -43.73 -5.38 -10.30
N GLY A 291 -43.73 -5.49 -11.63
CA GLY A 291 -44.81 -4.99 -12.49
C GLY A 291 -46.17 -5.45 -12.00
N LEU A 292 -47.11 -4.50 -11.91
CA LEU A 292 -48.53 -4.81 -11.80
C LEU A 292 -48.89 -5.77 -12.94
N ALA A 293 -49.17 -7.03 -12.60
CA ALA A 293 -49.83 -7.94 -13.52
C ALA A 293 -51.22 -7.34 -13.81
N VAL A 294 -51.34 -6.70 -14.97
CA VAL A 294 -52.63 -6.27 -15.49
C VAL A 294 -53.30 -7.53 -16.03
N ASN A 295 -54.35 -7.96 -15.31
CA ASN A 295 -55.31 -8.97 -15.78
C ASN A 295 -56.12 -8.46 -16.97
#